data_AF-A0A191HUB7-F1
#
_entry.id   AF-A0A191HUB7-F1
#
_cell.length_a   1.000
_cell.length_b   1.000
_cell.length_c   1.000
_cell.angle_alpha   90.00
_cell.angle_beta   90.00
_cell.angle_gamma   90.00
#
_symmetry.space_group_name_H-M   'P 1'
#
loop_
_entity.id
_entity.type
_entity.pdbx_description
1 polymer ?
#
loop_
_entity_poly.entity_id
_entity_poly.type
_entity_poly.pdbx_seq_one_letter_code
_entity_poly.pdbx_strand_id
1 'polypeptide(L)'
;MFVLVLVLLLLIVSIVLGQLNTQTIDFNFFGIMLHGIPLSVLLLTCLLIGVVLTYLSFSIKNLILKNKLDQERKAVKTLSKRELKLKEQLKELEQKVLKKEEEVKKTEE
;
A
#
# COMPACT_ATOMS: atom_id res chain seq x y z
N MET A 1 -14.54 1.77 -3.20
CA MET A 1 -15.94 2.19 -3.44
C MET A 1 -16.57 2.86 -2.22
N PHE A 2 -16.52 2.24 -1.03
CA PHE A 2 -17.11 2.81 0.21
C PHE A 2 -16.64 4.23 0.55
N VAL A 3 -15.34 4.50 0.45
CA VAL A 3 -14.78 5.84 0.74
C VAL A 3 -15.31 6.91 -0.21
N LEU A 4 -15.50 6.60 -1.50
CA LEU A 4 -16.06 7.54 -2.48
C LEU A 4 -17.52 7.88 -2.16
N VAL A 5 -18.31 6.88 -1.74
CA VAL A 5 -19.71 7.10 -1.33
C VAL A 5 -19.78 7.97 -0.08
N LEU A 6 -18.88 7.73 0.90
CA LEU A 6 -18.80 8.53 2.12
C LEU A 6 -18.43 9.99 1.82
N VAL A 7 -17.44 10.22 0.95
CA VAL A 7 -17.02 11.56 0.52
C VAL A 7 -18.17 12.27 -0.20
N LEU A 8 -18.87 11.58 -1.10
CA LEU A 8 -20.02 12.14 -1.82
C LEU A 8 -21.14 12.57 -0.84
N LEU A 9 -21.43 11.73 0.15
CA LEU A 9 -22.46 11.99 1.16
C LEU A 9 -22.08 13.19 2.04
N LEU A 10 -20.82 13.28 2.47
CA LEU A 10 -20.29 14.44 3.20
C LEU A 10 -20.33 15.74 2.39
N LEU A 11 -20.11 15.66 1.08
CA LEU A 11 -20.16 16.80 0.18
C LEU A 11 -21.59 17.33 0.03
N ILE A 12 -22.56 16.42 -0.15
CA ILE A 12 -23.99 16.78 -0.21
C ILE A 12 -24.43 17.41 1.12
N VAL A 13 -24.08 16.81 2.25
CA VAL A 13 -24.41 17.36 3.58
C VAL A 13 -23.78 18.75 3.78
N SER A 14 -22.53 18.96 3.37
CA SER A 14 -21.87 20.28 3.46
C SER A 14 -22.55 21.34 2.59
N ILE A 15 -22.96 21.00 1.36
CA ILE A 15 -23.67 21.93 0.47
C ILE A 15 -25.03 22.30 1.06
N VAL A 16 -25.77 21.31 1.55
CA VAL A 16 -27.11 21.51 2.14
C VAL A 16 -27.01 22.37 3.40
N LEU A 17 -26.12 22.03 4.33
CA LEU A 17 -25.87 22.82 5.54
C LEU A 17 -25.39 24.24 5.20
N GLY A 18 -24.62 24.40 4.12
CA GLY A 18 -24.12 25.69 3.71
C GLY A 18 -25.15 26.61 3.07
N GLN A 19 -26.17 26.04 2.43
CA GLN A 19 -27.34 26.78 1.95
C GLN A 19 -28.30 27.15 3.08
N LEU A 20 -28.43 26.27 4.07
CA LEU A 20 -29.36 26.46 5.20
C LEU A 20 -28.84 27.41 6.29
N ASN A 21 -27.52 27.62 6.36
CA ASN A 21 -26.90 28.39 7.43
C ASN A 21 -26.07 29.55 6.87
N THR A 22 -26.69 30.73 6.80
CA THR A 22 -26.06 32.01 6.45
C THR A 22 -25.35 32.68 7.62
N GLN A 23 -25.22 32.00 8.78
CA GLN A 23 -24.47 32.57 9.89
C GLN A 23 -22.99 32.70 9.53
N THR A 24 -22.53 33.93 9.65
CA THR A 24 -21.12 34.27 9.55
C THR A 24 -20.49 34.20 10.94
N ILE A 25 -19.30 33.63 11.01
CA ILE A 25 -18.52 33.53 12.24
C ILE A 25 -17.18 34.25 12.08
N ASP A 26 -16.69 34.75 13.20
CA ASP A 26 -15.33 35.25 13.29
C ASP A 26 -14.41 34.07 13.63
N PHE A 27 -13.42 33.86 12.78
CA PHE A 27 -12.51 32.72 12.87
C PHE A 27 -11.08 33.22 12.93
N ASN A 28 -10.34 32.80 13.96
CA ASN A 28 -8.92 33.07 14.07
C ASN A 28 -8.15 31.88 13.49
N PHE A 29 -7.50 32.09 12.34
CA PHE A 29 -6.63 31.10 11.74
C PHE A 29 -5.17 31.52 11.90
N PHE A 30 -4.43 30.79 12.74
CA PHE A 30 -2.99 31.01 12.94
C PHE A 30 -2.61 32.48 13.29
N GLY A 31 -3.47 33.17 14.05
CA GLY A 31 -3.27 34.57 14.45
C GLY A 31 -3.90 35.60 13.52
N ILE A 32 -4.42 35.18 12.36
CA ILE A 32 -5.17 36.05 11.44
C ILE A 32 -6.65 35.96 11.78
N MET A 33 -7.23 37.08 12.21
CA MET A 33 -8.65 37.17 12.51
C MET A 33 -9.43 37.44 11.22
N LEU A 34 -10.21 36.46 10.81
CA LEU A 34 -11.08 36.55 9.64
C LEU A 34 -12.51 36.78 10.13
N HIS A 35 -13.05 37.95 9.83
CA HIS A 35 -14.39 38.33 10.26
C HIS A 35 -15.43 38.01 9.17
N GLY A 36 -16.63 37.64 9.60
CA GLY A 36 -17.75 37.51 8.68
C GLY A 36 -17.66 36.32 7.72
N ILE A 37 -16.87 35.28 8.02
CA ILE A 37 -16.76 34.11 7.14
C ILE A 37 -18.00 33.22 7.29
N PRO A 38 -18.66 32.82 6.18
CA PRO A 38 -19.75 31.85 6.24
C PRO A 38 -19.26 30.53 6.83
N LEU A 39 -19.96 30.02 7.85
CA LEU A 39 -19.62 28.77 8.52
C LEU A 39 -19.51 27.58 7.55
N SER A 40 -20.30 27.64 6.47
CA SER A 40 -20.28 26.70 5.35
C SER A 40 -18.94 26.61 4.63
N VAL A 41 -18.30 27.75 4.37
CA VAL A 41 -16.99 27.83 3.70
C VAL A 41 -15.93 27.23 4.62
N LEU A 42 -15.99 27.53 5.92
CA LEU A 42 -15.05 26.98 6.89
C LEU A 42 -15.17 25.45 6.98
N LEU A 43 -16.39 24.92 7.10
CA LEU A 43 -16.64 23.48 7.10
C LEU A 43 -16.15 22.81 5.82
N LEU A 44 -16.44 23.40 4.66
CA LEU A 44 -16.00 22.90 3.36
C LEU A 44 -14.47 22.82 3.30
N THR A 45 -13.76 23.88 3.72
CA THR A 45 -12.29 23.89 3.73
C THR A 45 -11.71 22.83 4.66
N CYS A 46 -12.28 22.65 5.85
CA CYS A 46 -11.84 21.63 6.80
C CYS A 46 -11.99 20.21 6.22
N LEU A 47 -13.13 19.96 5.55
CA LEU A 47 -13.41 18.69 4.88
C LEU A 47 -12.43 18.43 3.73
N LEU A 48 -12.17 19.46 2.90
CA LEU A 48 -11.21 19.40 1.81
C LEU A 48 -9.79 19.07 2.32
N ILE A 49 -9.34 19.74 3.38
CA ILE A 49 -8.05 19.47 4.01
C ILE A 49 -7.99 18.02 4.52
N GLY A 50 -9.05 17.54 5.18
CA GLY A 50 -9.14 16.16 5.65
C GLY A 50 -9.03 15.14 4.50
N VAL A 51 -9.68 15.40 3.37
CA VAL A 51 -9.58 14.54 2.17
C VAL A 51 -8.17 14.55 1.60
N VAL A 52 -7.55 15.72 1.45
CA VAL A 52 -6.18 15.86 0.94
C VAL A 52 -5.18 15.12 1.83
N LEU A 53 -5.25 15.32 3.15
CA LEU A 53 -4.38 14.63 4.11
C LEU A 53 -4.55 13.11 4.07
N THR A 54 -5.80 12.65 3.98
CA THR A 54 -6.10 11.21 3.88
C THR A 54 -5.55 10.62 2.59
N TYR A 55 -5.75 11.30 1.46
CA TYR A 55 -5.23 10.88 0.16
C TYR A 55 -3.70 10.84 0.16
N LEU A 56 -3.05 11.84 0.77
CA LEU A 56 -1.59 11.90 0.88
C LEU A 56 -1.06 10.74 1.75
N SER A 57 -1.68 10.49 2.92
CA SER A 57 -1.33 9.38 3.78
C SER A 57 -1.51 8.02 3.09
N PHE A 58 -2.62 7.84 2.37
CA PHE A 58 -2.89 6.63 1.61
C PHE A 58 -1.85 6.42 0.50
N SER A 59 -1.53 7.48 -0.25
CA SER A 59 -0.52 7.41 -1.33
C SER A 59 0.85 6.99 -0.82
N ILE A 60 1.30 7.55 0.31
CA ILE A 60 2.57 7.18 0.94
C ILE A 60 2.55 5.71 1.36
N LYS A 61 1.50 5.27 2.05
CA LYS A 61 1.36 3.87 2.47
C LYS A 61 1.36 2.92 1.28
N ASN A 62 0.67 3.29 0.19
CA ASN A 62 0.58 2.46 -1.01
C ASN A 62 1.92 2.38 -1.74
N LEU A 63 2.72 3.46 -1.74
CA LEU A 63 4.08 3.44 -2.28
C LEU A 63 4.99 2.47 -1.49
N ILE A 64 4.97 2.56 -0.15
CA ILE A 64 5.73 1.66 0.72
C ILE A 64 5.28 0.22 0.51
N LEU A 65 3.97 -0.01 0.43
CA LEU A 65 3.41 -1.34 0.23
C LEU A 65 3.83 -1.92 -1.12
N LYS A 66 3.83 -1.12 -2.19
CA LYS A 66 4.30 -1.53 -3.52
C LYS A 66 5.78 -1.92 -3.50
N ASN A 67 6.62 -1.13 -2.82
CA ASN A 67 8.05 -1.45 -2.68
C ASN A 67 8.27 -2.75 -1.89
N LYS A 68 7.53 -2.97 -0.80
CA LYS A 68 7.59 -4.24 -0.04
C LYS A 68 7.15 -5.42 -0.90
N LEU A 69 6.05 -5.27 -1.65
CA LEU A 69 5.55 -6.31 -2.54
C LEU A 69 6.58 -6.69 -3.60
N ASP A 70 7.29 -5.71 -4.16
CA ASP A 70 8.33 -5.95 -5.15
C ASP A 70 9.57 -6.63 -4.56
N GLN A 71 9.94 -6.29 -3.32
CA GLN A 71 11.01 -6.96 -2.58
C GLN A 71 10.66 -8.43 -2.29
N GLU A 72 9.47 -8.69 -1.75
CA GLU A 72 8.99 -10.05 -1.46
C GLU A 72 8.90 -10.88 -2.75
N ARG A 73 8.40 -10.28 -3.84
CA ARG A 73 8.33 -10.98 -5.14
C ARG A 73 9.71 -11.33 -5.70
N LYS A 74 10.72 -10.47 -5.48
CA LYS A 74 12.11 -10.78 -5.82
C LYS A 74 12.67 -11.89 -4.93
N ALA A 75 12.37 -11.88 -3.64
CA ALA A 75 12.77 -12.92 -2.69
C ALA A 75 12.19 -14.29 -3.08
N VAL A 76 10.91 -14.35 -3.43
CA VAL A 76 10.27 -15.59 -3.91
C VAL A 76 10.95 -16.10 -5.19
N LYS A 77 11.27 -15.22 -6.14
CA LYS A 77 11.99 -15.62 -7.37
C LYS A 77 13.41 -16.12 -7.11
N THR A 78 14.13 -15.55 -6.14
CA THR A 78 15.48 -16.02 -5.80
C THR A 78 15.43 -17.34 -5.05
N LEU A 79 14.47 -17.52 -4.14
CA LEU A 79 14.21 -18.79 -3.46
C LEU A 79 13.87 -19.90 -4.46
N SER A 80 12.95 -19.66 -5.40
CA SER A 80 12.59 -20.68 -6.40
C SER A 80 13.77 -21.08 -7.29
N LYS A 81 14.63 -20.11 -7.67
CA LYS A 81 15.86 -20.40 -8.42
C LYS A 81 16.87 -21.21 -7.60
N ARG A 82 16.96 -20.97 -6.30
CA ARG A 82 17.83 -21.75 -5.39
C ARG A 82 17.32 -23.17 -5.22
N GLU A 83 16.02 -23.37 -5.05
CA GLU A 83 15.43 -24.72 -5.00
C GLU A 83 15.67 -25.48 -6.30
N LEU A 84 15.53 -24.83 -7.45
CA LEU A 84 15.76 -25.48 -8.74
C LEU A 84 17.23 -25.92 -8.89
N LYS A 85 18.18 -25.05 -8.51
CA LYS A 85 19.61 -25.39 -8.48
C LYS A 85 19.93 -26.51 -7.49
N LEU A 86 19.34 -26.50 -6.30
CA LEU A 86 19.55 -27.58 -5.33
C LEU A 86 19.03 -28.91 -5.85
N LYS A 87 17.88 -28.93 -6.53
CA LYS A 87 17.33 -30.13 -7.17
C LYS A 87 18.22 -30.67 -8.29
N GLU A 88 18.80 -29.78 -9.10
CA GLU A 88 19.78 -30.18 -10.13
C GLU A 88 21.04 -30.78 -9.51
N GLN A 89 21.58 -30.14 -8.46
CA GLN A 89 22.75 -30.66 -7.74
C GLN A 89 22.49 -32.00 -7.08
N LEU A 90 21.30 -32.21 -6.50
CA LEU A 90 20.89 -33.50 -5.92
C LEU A 90 20.84 -34.59 -6.99
N LYS A 91 20.26 -34.33 -8.16
CA LYS A 91 20.25 -35.28 -9.28
C LYS A 91 21.66 -35.63 -9.76
N GLU A 92 22.55 -34.64 -9.87
CA GLU A 92 23.95 -34.90 -10.24
C GLU A 92 24.67 -35.73 -9.17
N LEU A 93 24.40 -35.49 -7.89
CA LEU A 93 24.97 -36.26 -6.79
C LEU A 93 24.48 -37.71 -6.80
N GLU A 94 23.17 -37.92 -6.95
CA GLU A 94 22.57 -39.25 -7.08
C GLU A 94 23.18 -40.04 -8.23
N GLN A 95 23.35 -39.41 -9.40
CA GLN A 95 23.99 -40.05 -10.55
C GLN A 95 25.46 -40.38 -10.30
N LYS A 96 26.20 -39.53 -9.56
CA LYS A 96 27.60 -39.81 -9.20
C LYS A 96 27.72 -40.95 -8.20
N VAL A 97 26.81 -41.04 -7.22
CA VAL A 97 26.76 -42.15 -6.26
C VAL A 97 26.44 -43.45 -6.99
N LEU A 98 25.43 -43.45 -7.87
CA LEU A 98 25.05 -44.63 -8.64
C LEU A 98 26.22 -45.16 -9.50
N LYS A 99 26.93 -44.27 -10.20
CA LYS A 99 28.12 -44.64 -10.99
C LYS A 99 29.25 -45.19 -10.12
N LYS A 100 29.48 -44.60 -8.94
CA LYS A 100 30.48 -45.12 -8.00
C LYS A 100 30.11 -46.49 -7.45
N GLU A 101 28.84 -46.73 -7.14
CA GLU A 101 28.38 -48.05 -6.68
C GLU A 101 28.53 -49.12 -7.77
N GLU A 102 28.32 -48.77 -9.03
CA GLU A 102 28.57 -49.65 -10.18
C GLU A 102 30.06 -49.95 -10.40
N GLU A 103 30.94 -48.97 -10.19
CA GLU A 103 32.40 -49.14 -10.28
C GLU A 103 32.94 -50.02 -9.14
N VAL A 104 32.42 -49.85 -7.92
CA VAL A 104 32.80 -50.69 -6.76
C VAL A 104 32.39 -52.14 -6.98
N LYS A 105 31.16 -52.39 -7.48
CA LYS A 105 30.71 -53.76 -7.80
C LYS A 105 31.54 -54.46 -8.88
N LYS A 106 32.07 -53.72 -9.85
CA LYS A 106 32.96 -54.27 -10.89
C LYS A 106 34.40 -54.56 -10.41
N THR A 107 34.77 -54.05 -9.24
CA THR A 107 36.12 -54.27 -8.68
C THR A 107 36.12 -55.45 -7.69
N GLU A 108 34.94 -55.92 -7.27
CA GLU A 108 34.75 -57.05 -6.35
C GLU A 108 34.44 -58.39 -7.06
N GLU A 109 34.25 -58.40 -8.39
CA GLU A 109 34.19 -59.59 -9.26
C GLU A 109 35.53 -59.88 -9.94
#